data_AF-A0A161HJW4-F1
#
_entry.id   AF-A0A161HJW4-F1
#
_cell.length_a   1.000
_cell.length_b   1.000
_cell.length_c   1.000
_cell.angle_alpha   90.00
_cell.angle_beta   90.00
_cell.angle_gamma   90.00
#
_symmetry.space_group_name_H-M   'P 1'
#
loop_
_entity.id
_entity.type
_entity.pdbx_description
1 polymer ?
#
loop_
_entity_poly.entity_id
_entity_poly.type
_entity_poly.pdbx_seq_one_letter_code
_entity_poly.pdbx_strand_id
1 'polypeptide(L)'
;MSATLFDDIFKVTSVDSSRYDRVSRITGQSSTSADIHLTLDVNTELFPVTKGTTLTVAVAQTISLDGEPSISSAGWREPKAGEKSLADDYDYVMYGTVYKFEESSADKM
;
A
#
# COMPACT_ATOMS: atom_id res chain seq x y z
N MET A 1 9.62 7.67 16.48
CA MET A 1 8.43 8.21 15.79
C MET A 1 7.95 7.13 14.84
N SER A 2 6.63 6.95 14.67
CA SER A 2 6.14 5.94 13.73
C SER A 2 6.47 6.35 12.29
N ALA A 3 7.00 5.44 11.48
CA ALA A 3 7.27 5.66 10.06
C ALA A 3 5.99 5.69 9.19
N THR A 4 4.86 5.27 9.77
CA THR A 4 3.57 5.12 9.10
C THR A 4 2.92 6.48 8.87
N LEU A 5 2.66 6.81 7.61
CA LEU A 5 1.96 8.02 7.17
C LEU A 5 0.45 7.84 7.07
N PHE A 6 0.03 6.63 6.75
CA PHE A 6 -1.37 6.26 6.56
C PHE A 6 -1.55 4.80 6.96
N ASP A 7 -2.67 4.50 7.61
CA ASP A 7 -3.06 3.16 8.04
C ASP A 7 -4.60 3.11 8.04
N ASP A 8 -5.18 2.18 7.29
CA ASP A 8 -6.62 1.96 7.26
C ASP A 8 -6.96 0.56 6.74
N ILE A 9 -8.22 0.17 6.95
CA ILE A 9 -8.77 -1.11 6.49
C ILE A 9 -9.75 -0.84 5.35
N PHE A 10 -9.50 -1.45 4.20
CA PHE A 10 -10.34 -1.33 3.00
C PHE A 10 -11.12 -2.60 2.71
N LYS A 11 -12.38 -2.45 2.32
CA LYS A 11 -13.17 -3.53 1.72
C LYS A 11 -13.11 -3.42 0.20
N VAL A 12 -12.63 -4.46 -0.47
CA VAL A 12 -12.55 -4.52 -1.93
C VAL A 12 -13.94 -4.59 -2.54
N THR A 13 -14.28 -3.61 -3.37
CA THR A 13 -15.59 -3.48 -4.04
C THR A 13 -15.57 -4.01 -5.48
N SER A 14 -14.42 -3.98 -6.15
CA SER A 14 -14.24 -4.55 -7.49
C SER A 14 -12.80 -5.00 -7.76
N VAL A 15 -12.65 -5.91 -8.72
CA VAL A 15 -11.37 -6.42 -9.23
C VAL A 15 -11.49 -6.54 -10.75
N ASP A 16 -10.66 -5.80 -11.50
CA ASP A 16 -10.60 -5.83 -12.96
C ASP A 16 -9.28 -6.45 -13.44
N SER A 17 -9.37 -7.63 -14.04
CA SER A 17 -8.27 -8.38 -14.65
C SER A 17 -8.37 -8.44 -16.18
N SER A 18 -9.25 -7.64 -16.80
CA SER A 18 -9.61 -7.78 -18.22
C SER A 18 -8.47 -7.56 -19.21
N ARG A 19 -7.40 -6.85 -18.79
CA ARG A 19 -6.30 -6.45 -19.67
C ARG A 19 -4.98 -7.17 -19.41
N TYR A 20 -4.82 -7.80 -18.25
CA TYR A 20 -3.53 -8.34 -17.81
C TYR A 20 -3.74 -9.67 -17.09
N ASP A 21 -2.88 -10.64 -17.38
CA ASP A 21 -3.00 -11.99 -16.80
C ASP A 21 -2.56 -12.04 -15.33
N ARG A 22 -1.65 -11.16 -14.92
CA ARG A 22 -0.97 -11.22 -13.60
C ARG A 22 -1.25 -10.02 -12.70
N VAL A 23 -1.81 -8.96 -13.28
CA VAL A 23 -2.08 -7.72 -12.56
C VAL A 23 -3.57 -7.45 -12.66
N SER A 24 -4.18 -7.03 -11.56
CA SER A 24 -5.56 -6.60 -11.56
C SER A 24 -5.67 -5.26 -10.86
N ARG A 25 -6.57 -4.42 -11.38
CA ARG A 25 -6.95 -3.18 -10.72
C ARG A 25 -8.02 -3.48 -9.70
N ILE A 26 -7.70 -3.26 -8.43
CA ILE A 26 -8.68 -3.35 -7.35
C ILE A 26 -9.21 -1.96 -7.01
N THR A 27 -10.50 -1.89 -6.70
CA THR A 27 -11.10 -0.72 -6.05
C THR A 27 -11.63 -1.13 -4.68
N GLY A 28 -11.46 -0.26 -3.70
CA GLY A 28 -11.95 -0.48 -2.34
C GLY A 28 -12.41 0.80 -1.68
N GLN A 29 -13.20 0.64 -0.63
CA GLN A 29 -13.64 1.75 0.23
C GLN A 29 -13.12 1.49 1.65
N SER A 30 -12.68 2.56 2.31
CA SER A 30 -12.29 2.49 3.71
C SER A 30 -13.47 2.04 4.57
N SER A 31 -13.17 1.23 5.58
CA SER A 31 -14.13 0.78 6.58
C SER A 31 -14.34 1.79 7.70
N THR A 32 -13.43 2.75 7.85
CA THR A 32 -13.47 3.77 8.91
C THR A 32 -14.00 5.11 8.41
N SER A 33 -13.83 5.42 7.12
CA SER A 33 -14.30 6.66 6.50
C SER A 33 -14.93 6.41 5.13
N ALA A 34 -16.15 6.92 4.93
CA ALA A 34 -16.85 6.77 3.66
C ALA A 34 -16.21 7.57 2.51
N ASP A 35 -15.46 8.62 2.83
CA ASP A 35 -14.87 9.53 1.85
C ASP A 35 -13.56 8.98 1.25
N ILE A 36 -12.92 8.03 1.93
CA ILE A 36 -11.63 7.46 1.52
C ILE A 36 -11.85 6.26 0.61
N HIS A 37 -11.36 6.39 -0.62
CA HIS A 37 -11.42 5.35 -1.65
C HIS A 37 -10.01 4.98 -2.11
N LEU A 38 -9.80 3.70 -2.38
CA LEU A 38 -8.53 3.16 -2.89
C LEU A 38 -8.74 2.59 -4.29
N THR A 39 -7.86 2.98 -5.21
CA THR A 39 -7.66 2.27 -6.49
C THR A 39 -6.20 1.85 -6.54
N LEU A 40 -5.96 0.55 -6.72
CA LEU A 40 -4.62 0.00 -6.67
C LEU A 40 -4.43 -1.10 -7.72
N ASP A 41 -3.32 -1.06 -8.44
CA ASP A 41 -2.91 -2.14 -9.33
C ASP A 41 -2.03 -3.13 -8.55
N VAL A 42 -2.45 -4.40 -8.47
CA VAL A 42 -1.82 -5.43 -7.65
C VAL A 42 -1.44 -6.64 -8.50
N ASN A 43 -0.29 -7.25 -8.24
CA ASN A 43 0.07 -8.53 -8.84
C ASN A 43 -0.77 -9.65 -8.20
N THR A 44 -1.87 -10.01 -8.83
CA THR A 44 -2.85 -10.99 -8.35
C THR A 44 -2.41 -12.44 -8.55
N GLU A 45 -1.34 -12.69 -9.32
CA GLU A 45 -0.68 -14.00 -9.37
C GLU A 45 0.07 -14.29 -8.06
N LEU A 46 0.76 -13.29 -7.51
CA LEU A 46 1.53 -13.41 -6.26
C LEU A 46 0.66 -13.20 -5.01
N PHE A 47 -0.28 -12.26 -5.07
CA PHE A 47 -1.16 -11.91 -3.96
C PHE A 47 -2.62 -11.95 -4.42
N PRO A 48 -3.29 -13.11 -4.32
CA PRO A 48 -4.66 -13.28 -4.78
C PRO A 48 -5.64 -12.38 -4.00
N VAL A 49 -6.38 -11.54 -4.72
CA VAL A 49 -7.41 -10.66 -4.15
C VAL A 49 -8.74 -10.86 -4.86
N THR A 50 -9.84 -10.91 -4.11
CA THR A 50 -11.19 -11.08 -4.64
C THR A 50 -12.11 -9.96 -4.17
N LYS A 51 -13.23 -9.76 -4.87
CA LYS A 51 -14.27 -8.83 -4.41
C LYS A 51 -14.80 -9.28 -3.04
N GLY A 52 -14.89 -8.34 -2.10
CA GLY A 52 -15.32 -8.58 -0.73
C GLY A 52 -14.18 -8.90 0.24
N THR A 53 -12.96 -9.14 -0.23
CA THR A 53 -11.77 -9.25 0.61
C THR A 53 -11.57 -7.95 1.40
N THR A 54 -11.21 -8.09 2.67
CA THR A 54 -10.80 -6.96 3.53
C THR A 54 -9.28 -6.91 3.57
N LEU A 55 -8.70 -5.75 3.30
CA LEU A 55 -7.25 -5.52 3.28
C LEU A 55 -6.88 -4.46 4.32
N THR A 56 -5.90 -4.75 5.16
CA THR A 56 -5.22 -3.72 5.97
C THR A 56 -4.13 -3.10 5.11
N VAL A 57 -4.18 -1.78 4.93
CA VAL A 57 -3.28 -1.05 4.04
C VAL A 57 -2.59 0.06 4.81
N ALA A 58 -1.26 0.02 4.80
CA ALA A 58 -0.43 1.08 5.35
C ALA A 58 0.49 1.69 4.29
N VAL A 59 0.75 2.99 4.42
CA VAL A 59 1.79 3.70 3.68
C VAL A 59 2.81 4.20 4.70
N ALA A 60 4.07 3.79 4.54
CA ALA A 60 5.16 4.18 5.42
C ALA A 60 6.30 4.84 4.62
N GLN A 61 7.03 5.76 5.26
CA GLN A 61 8.21 6.40 4.64
C GLN A 61 9.43 5.48 4.60
N THR A 62 9.51 4.53 5.52
CA THR A 62 10.61 3.57 5.65
C THR A 62 10.06 2.25 6.19
N ILE A 63 10.69 1.14 5.81
CA ILE A 63 10.44 -0.18 6.41
C ILE A 63 11.28 -0.41 7.67
N SER A 64 12.18 0.52 8.00
CA SER A 64 12.99 0.46 9.21
C SER A 64 12.14 0.67 10.45
N LEU A 65 12.29 -0.20 11.44
CA LEU A 65 11.50 -0.16 12.69
C LEU A 65 11.89 1.02 13.60
N ASP A 66 13.08 1.56 13.44
CA ASP A 66 13.54 2.75 14.18
C ASP A 66 12.97 4.07 13.61
N GLY A 67 12.31 4.00 12.45
CA GLY A 67 11.72 5.15 11.76
C GLY A 67 12.73 6.01 10.99
N GLU A 68 14.01 5.66 11.00
CA GLU A 68 15.02 6.35 10.20
C GLU A 68 15.01 5.79 8.77
N PRO A 69 14.98 6.65 7.74
CA PRO A 69 15.14 6.19 6.37
C PRO A 69 16.53 5.57 6.21
N SER A 70 16.60 4.32 5.73
CA SER A 70 17.89 3.72 5.38
C SER A 70 18.57 4.64 4.38
N ILE A 71 19.73 5.19 4.76
CA ILE A 71 20.44 6.23 4.01
C ILE A 71 20.52 5.82 2.54
N SER A 72 19.89 6.63 1.69
CA SER A 72 19.67 6.46 0.25
C SER A 72 20.93 6.27 -0.61
N SER A 73 22.12 6.21 0.01
CA SER A 73 23.40 5.95 -0.65
C SER A 73 23.73 4.46 -0.76
N ALA A 74 23.16 3.61 0.08
CA ALA A 74 23.28 2.16 -0.04
C ALA A 74 22.00 1.62 -0.69
N GLY A 75 22.08 1.17 -1.95
CA GLY A 75 20.95 0.52 -2.62
C GLY A 75 20.38 -0.65 -1.79
N TRP A 76 19.19 -1.13 -2.16
CA TRP A 76 18.52 -2.23 -1.45
C TRP A 76 19.46 -3.43 -1.23
N ARG A 77 19.33 -4.06 -0.06
CA ARG A 77 20.04 -5.27 0.34
C ARG A 77 19.03 -6.27 0.87
N GLU A 78 19.30 -7.54 0.63
CA GLU A 78 18.52 -8.61 1.24
C GLU A 78 18.63 -8.53 2.77
N PRO A 79 17.51 -8.70 3.51
CA PRO A 79 17.53 -8.73 4.97
C PRO A 79 18.48 -9.80 5.49
N LYS A 80 19.26 -9.49 6.52
CA LYS A 80 20.09 -10.51 7.18
C LYS A 80 19.21 -11.45 8.00
N ALA A 81 19.70 -12.67 8.23
CA ALA A 81 19.01 -13.60 9.12
C ALA A 81 18.80 -12.97 10.51
N GLY A 82 17.53 -12.91 10.94
CA GLY A 82 17.12 -12.31 12.22
C GLY A 82 16.88 -10.81 12.20
N GLU A 83 17.12 -10.13 11.07
CA GLU A 83 16.74 -8.73 10.88
C GLU A 83 15.24 -8.66 10.61
N LYS A 84 14.52 -7.89 11.44
CA LYS A 84 13.09 -7.64 11.27
C LYS A 84 12.88 -6.24 10.71
N SER A 85 11.88 -6.12 9.86
CA SER A 85 11.42 -4.86 9.26
C SER A 85 9.90 -4.78 9.35
N LEU A 86 9.37 -3.60 9.09
CA LEU A 86 7.91 -3.40 8.97
C LEU A 86 7.29 -4.30 7.88
N ALA A 87 8.07 -4.69 6.87
CA ALA A 87 7.60 -5.55 5.80
C ALA A 87 7.20 -6.96 6.28
N ASP A 88 7.77 -7.44 7.39
CA ASP A 88 7.49 -8.78 7.91
C ASP A 88 6.10 -8.91 8.55
N ASP A 89 5.42 -7.78 8.80
CA ASP A 89 4.07 -7.73 9.38
C ASP A 89 2.97 -7.70 8.29
N TYR A 90 3.33 -7.70 7.00
CA TYR A 90 2.41 -7.61 5.88
C TYR A 90 2.64 -8.70 4.83
N ASP A 91 1.55 -9.15 4.19
CA ASP A 91 1.61 -10.22 3.18
C ASP A 91 2.10 -9.75 1.80
N TYR A 92 2.00 -8.44 1.52
CA TYR A 92 2.35 -7.86 0.23
C TYR A 92 2.90 -6.44 0.41
N VAL A 93 4.10 -6.20 -0.13
CA VAL A 93 4.81 -4.92 0.03
C VAL A 93 5.21 -4.38 -1.33
N MET A 94 5.04 -3.07 -1.51
CA MET A 94 5.44 -2.34 -2.70
C MET A 94 6.32 -1.15 -2.32
N TYR A 95 7.19 -0.74 -3.24
CA TYR A 95 7.95 0.49 -3.16
C TYR A 95 7.60 1.40 -4.34
N GLY A 96 7.39 2.69 -4.10
CA GLY A 96 6.96 3.62 -5.12
C GLY A 96 7.22 5.08 -4.76
N THR A 97 6.84 5.97 -5.68
CA THR A 97 7.05 7.43 -5.57
C THR A 97 5.73 8.16 -5.77
N VAL A 98 5.43 9.13 -4.90
CA VAL A 98 4.30 10.04 -5.10
C VAL A 98 4.61 10.95 -6.29
N TYR A 99 3.83 10.84 -7.36
CA TYR A 99 4.09 11.58 -8.61
C TYR A 99 3.26 12.86 -8.73
N LYS A 100 2.10 12.94 -8.05
CA LYS A 100 1.16 14.05 -8.14
C LYS A 100 0.29 14.12 -6.88
N PHE A 101 0.01 15.33 -6.43
CA PHE A 101 -1.02 15.63 -5.44
C PHE A 101 -2.10 16.47 -6.14
N GLU A 102 -3.35 16.06 -6.03
CA GLU A 102 -4.50 16.77 -6.60
C GLU A 102 -5.41 17.26 -5.47
N GLU A 103 -5.63 18.58 -5.40
CA GLU A 103 -6.61 19.16 -4.48
C GLU A 103 -8.02 18.99 -5.07
N SER A 104 -8.93 18.43 -4.28
CA SER A 104 -10.32 18.32 -4.70
C SER A 104 -10.95 19.72 -4.76
N SER A 105 -11.79 19.97 -5.77
CA SER A 105 -12.43 21.29 -5.93
C SER A 105 -13.44 21.63 -4.83
N ALA A 106 -13.77 20.68 -3.95
CA ALA A 106 -14.71 20.86 -2.84
C ALA A 106 -14.06 21.53 -1.61
N ASP A 107 -12.74 21.51 -1.48
CA ASP A 107 -12.01 22.17 -0.38
C ASP A 107 -11.64 23.64 -0.68
N LYS A 108 -12.08 24.18 -1.82
CA LYS A 108 -11.99 25.61 -2.11
C LYS A 108 -13.23 26.34 -1.59
N MET A 109 -13.37 26.44 -0.27
CA MET A 109 -14.30 27.36 0.39
C MET A 109 -13.58 28.19 1.44
#